data_AF-A0A2E9GMN6-F1
#
_entry.id   AF-A0A2E9GMN6-F1
#
_cell.length_a   1.000
_cell.length_b   1.000
_cell.length_c   1.000
_cell.angle_alpha   90.00
_cell.angle_beta   90.00
_cell.angle_gamma   90.00
#
_symmetry.space_group_name_H-M   'P 1'
#
loop_
_entity.id
_entity.type
_entity.pdbx_description
1 polymer ?
#
loop_
_entity_poly.entity_id
_entity_poly.type
_entity_poly.pdbx_seq_one_letter_code
_entity_poly.pdbx_strand_id
1 'polypeptide(L)'
;MELQLRNLQKLEFALDLASNCRISMHSHDFLQRGLRLFRTAALTCLLGALPAAASITGVCPDGSMFIVNREADIPCPDAKQVDPHDMPPIRPAYLPRPHAWQIFQTQQDPNNPYNLVDRAREVREAAAPPPQENHRPALPPISAAPETTTPPRLDDAELRDLALIVGLSQDRLPAGFEPGPQRALRVDFAHSRAFEARLREHFTDPALGPVVVFSVRAEAASDFRANFTFVQGHVAYHPDPGDSQQLGILAGALGTLADGDHLLGYLVLPAKVDLSQPTDVYWNDRRISVALLR
;
A
#
# COMPACT_ATOMS: atom_id res chain seq x y z
N MET A 1 16.42 -17.83 47.98
CA MET A 1 16.66 -19.15 47.34
C MET A 1 15.45 -19.48 46.47
N GLU A 2 15.15 -18.63 45.48
CA GLU A 2 13.88 -18.67 44.73
C GLU A 2 14.05 -18.06 43.32
N LEU A 3 15.24 -18.18 42.74
CA LEU A 3 15.62 -17.59 41.45
C LEU A 3 16.20 -18.62 40.45
N GLN A 4 16.03 -19.91 40.73
CA GLN A 4 16.58 -21.01 39.93
C GLN A 4 15.52 -21.91 39.24
N LEU A 5 14.22 -21.61 39.38
CA LEU A 5 13.15 -22.49 38.89
C LEU A 5 12.45 -22.03 37.58
N ARG A 6 12.86 -20.91 36.97
CA ARG A 6 12.24 -20.42 35.71
C ARG A 6 13.02 -20.74 34.42
N ASN A 7 14.17 -21.40 34.50
CA ASN A 7 14.99 -21.74 33.33
C ASN A 7 14.84 -23.18 32.82
N LEU A 8 13.97 -24.01 33.43
CA LEU A 8 13.75 -25.40 33.00
C LEU A 8 12.48 -25.62 32.14
N GLN A 9 11.65 -24.60 31.92
CA GLN A 9 10.46 -24.72 31.04
C GLN A 9 10.69 -24.27 29.59
N LYS A 10 11.91 -23.83 29.23
CA LYS A 10 12.24 -23.37 27.86
C LYS A 10 12.93 -24.42 26.97
N LEU A 11 13.06 -25.67 27.43
CA LEU A 11 13.81 -26.71 26.72
C LEU A 11 12.99 -27.91 26.24
N GLU A 12 11.67 -27.95 26.47
CA GLU A 12 10.79 -29.03 25.97
C GLU A 12 9.97 -28.68 24.71
N PHE A 13 10.15 -27.49 24.12
CA PHE A 13 9.43 -27.10 22.89
C PHE A 13 10.24 -27.27 21.59
N ALA A 14 11.41 -27.90 21.66
CA ALA A 14 12.35 -28.02 20.53
C ALA A 14 12.49 -29.45 19.95
N LEU A 15 11.54 -30.35 20.22
CA LEU A 15 11.62 -31.76 19.79
C LEU A 15 10.36 -32.31 19.12
N ASP A 16 9.55 -31.46 18.49
CA ASP A 16 8.32 -31.91 17.80
C ASP A 16 8.17 -31.34 16.37
N LEU A 17 9.30 -31.21 15.64
CA LEU A 17 9.34 -30.79 14.23
C LEU A 17 9.99 -31.82 13.29
N ALA A 18 10.14 -33.07 13.74
CA ALA A 18 10.74 -34.14 12.94
C ALA A 18 9.84 -35.38 12.88
N SER A 19 8.57 -35.23 12.47
CA SER A 19 7.78 -36.38 12.02
C SER A 19 6.55 -35.91 11.23
N ASN A 20 6.71 -35.75 9.91
CA ASN A 20 5.68 -35.98 8.88
C ASN A 20 6.16 -35.46 7.51
N CYS A 21 7.24 -36.06 6.99
CA CYS A 21 7.55 -36.05 5.57
C CYS A 21 7.19 -37.43 5.02
N ARG A 22 5.92 -37.61 4.62
CA ARG A 22 5.47 -38.82 3.89
C ARG A 22 5.03 -38.39 2.51
N ILE A 23 6.01 -38.21 1.63
CA ILE A 23 5.83 -38.12 0.18
C ILE A 23 5.40 -39.51 -0.29
N SER A 24 4.10 -39.69 -0.54
CA SER A 24 3.60 -40.89 -1.22
C SER A 24 3.78 -40.71 -2.72
N MET A 25 4.86 -41.28 -3.26
CA MET A 25 5.01 -41.54 -4.68
C MET A 25 4.05 -42.67 -5.08
N HIS A 26 3.02 -42.34 -5.84
CA HIS A 26 2.35 -43.31 -6.72
C HIS A 26 2.71 -42.99 -8.17
N SER A 27 3.80 -43.62 -8.61
CA SER A 27 3.95 -44.05 -10.00
C SER A 27 3.25 -45.39 -10.13
N HIS A 28 2.37 -45.54 -11.13
CA HIS A 28 2.38 -46.60 -12.12
C HIS A 28 1.08 -46.51 -12.93
N ASP A 29 1.20 -46.83 -14.23
CA ASP A 29 0.11 -47.06 -15.18
C ASP A 29 -0.44 -45.84 -15.93
N PHE A 30 0.38 -45.27 -16.83
CA PHE A 30 -0.16 -44.84 -18.14
C PHE A 30 0.90 -44.87 -19.24
N LEU A 31 1.42 -46.05 -19.52
CA LEU A 31 2.21 -46.34 -20.72
C LEU A 31 1.57 -47.55 -21.39
N GLN A 32 0.80 -47.33 -22.46
CA GLN A 32 0.66 -48.19 -23.64
C GLN A 32 -0.68 -47.95 -24.32
N ARG A 33 -0.65 -47.23 -25.46
CA ARG A 33 -1.29 -47.58 -26.73
C ARG A 33 -1.18 -46.38 -27.67
N GLY A 34 -0.53 -46.57 -28.81
CA GLY A 34 -0.64 -45.61 -29.91
C GLY A 34 0.63 -45.32 -30.70
N LEU A 35 1.59 -46.22 -30.82
CA LEU A 35 2.50 -46.18 -31.98
C LEU A 35 1.67 -46.54 -33.22
N ARG A 36 1.53 -45.60 -34.16
CA ARG A 36 1.58 -45.86 -35.61
C ARG A 36 1.58 -44.55 -36.42
N LEU A 37 2.72 -44.34 -37.10
CA LEU A 37 2.83 -43.91 -38.50
C LEU A 37 2.30 -42.52 -38.90
N PHE A 38 3.19 -41.53 -38.95
CA PHE A 38 3.30 -40.52 -40.03
C PHE A 38 4.75 -39.98 -40.01
N ARG A 39 5.68 -40.54 -40.79
CA ARG A 39 6.06 -40.15 -42.16
C ARG A 39 6.21 -38.63 -42.38
N THR A 40 7.48 -38.19 -42.34
CA THR A 40 8.13 -37.21 -43.23
C THR A 40 7.44 -35.86 -43.45
N ALA A 41 7.89 -34.86 -42.69
CA ALA A 41 8.06 -33.50 -43.18
C ALA A 41 9.32 -32.90 -42.51
N ALA A 42 10.44 -32.91 -43.23
CA ALA A 42 11.61 -32.11 -42.91
C ALA A 42 11.23 -30.64 -43.17
N LEU A 43 10.64 -30.00 -42.16
CA LEU A 43 10.38 -28.57 -42.18
C LEU A 43 11.59 -27.88 -41.56
N THR A 44 12.32 -27.17 -42.41
CA THR A 44 13.45 -26.30 -42.11
C THR A 44 13.07 -25.29 -41.03
N CYS A 45 13.33 -25.61 -39.76
CA CYS A 45 13.32 -24.63 -38.67
C CYS A 45 14.50 -23.67 -38.87
N LEU A 46 14.29 -22.65 -39.71
CA LEU A 46 14.97 -21.37 -39.57
C LEU A 46 14.55 -20.78 -38.22
N LEU A 47 15.21 -21.26 -37.16
CA LEU A 47 15.25 -20.62 -35.86
C LEU A 47 15.98 -19.28 -36.07
N GLY A 48 15.21 -18.26 -36.43
CA GLY A 48 15.60 -16.89 -36.18
C GLY A 48 15.76 -16.74 -34.68
N ALA A 49 16.99 -16.89 -34.19
CA ALA A 49 17.37 -16.48 -32.86
C ALA A 49 17.10 -14.97 -32.81
N LEU A 50 15.94 -14.60 -32.28
CA LEU A 50 15.66 -13.23 -31.89
C LEU A 50 16.83 -12.81 -30.99
N PRO A 51 17.53 -11.71 -31.28
CA PRO A 51 18.59 -11.23 -30.40
C PRO A 51 17.94 -11.01 -29.05
N ALA A 52 18.32 -11.82 -28.06
CA ALA A 52 17.99 -11.53 -26.68
C ALA A 52 18.54 -10.13 -26.42
N ALA A 53 17.64 -9.17 -26.16
CA ALA A 53 18.04 -7.80 -25.88
C ALA A 53 18.95 -7.85 -24.65
N ALA A 54 20.25 -7.67 -24.88
CA ALA A 54 21.24 -7.71 -23.84
C ALA A 54 21.00 -6.51 -22.93
N SER A 55 20.56 -6.77 -21.70
CA SER A 55 20.45 -5.73 -20.68
C SER A 55 21.85 -5.26 -20.31
N ILE A 56 22.08 -3.95 -20.33
CA ILE A 56 23.32 -3.31 -19.91
C ILE A 56 23.28 -3.16 -18.39
N THR A 57 24.27 -3.72 -17.70
CA THR A 57 24.42 -3.63 -16.24
C THR A 57 25.66 -2.84 -15.86
N GLY A 58 25.62 -2.12 -14.74
CA GLY A 58 26.77 -1.36 -14.28
C GLY A 58 26.58 -0.71 -12.92
N VAL A 59 27.61 0.03 -12.50
CA VAL A 59 27.68 0.71 -11.21
C VAL A 59 28.08 2.17 -11.42
N CYS A 60 27.36 3.07 -10.75
CA CYS A 60 27.65 4.50 -10.74
C CYS A 60 28.73 4.86 -9.70
N PRO A 61 29.38 6.04 -9.80
CA PRO A 61 30.39 6.48 -8.83
C PRO A 61 29.90 6.60 -7.38
N ASP A 62 28.58 6.76 -7.17
CA ASP A 62 27.92 6.79 -5.85
C ASP A 62 27.69 5.39 -5.24
N GLY A 63 28.02 4.33 -5.98
CA GLY A 63 27.83 2.94 -5.56
C GLY A 63 26.44 2.37 -5.87
N SER A 64 25.56 3.14 -6.52
CA SER A 64 24.28 2.63 -7.01
C SER A 64 24.49 1.70 -8.21
N MET A 65 23.63 0.70 -8.34
CA MET A 65 23.66 -0.26 -9.45
C MET A 65 22.50 0.01 -10.40
N PHE A 66 22.71 -0.19 -11.69
CA PHE A 66 21.67 -0.02 -12.71
C PHE A 66 21.60 -1.22 -13.65
N ILE A 67 20.40 -1.44 -14.20
CA ILE A 67 20.11 -2.41 -15.26
C ILE A 67 19.24 -1.67 -16.28
N VAL A 68 19.77 -1.41 -17.47
CA VAL A 68 19.11 -0.60 -18.50
C VAL A 68 19.14 -1.30 -19.86
N ASN A 69 18.19 -0.98 -20.73
CA ASN A 69 18.11 -1.58 -22.07
C ASN A 69 18.92 -0.79 -23.12
N ARG A 70 19.25 0.48 -22.85
CA ARG A 70 20.00 1.35 -23.75
C ARG A 70 21.02 2.16 -22.97
N GLU A 71 22.15 2.42 -23.60
CA GLU A 71 23.24 3.21 -22.99
C GLU A 71 22.80 4.65 -22.69
N ALA A 72 21.86 5.20 -23.47
CA ALA A 72 21.27 6.51 -23.23
C ALA A 72 20.41 6.59 -21.94
N ASP A 73 20.01 5.45 -21.37
CA ASP A 73 19.18 5.39 -20.16
C ASP A 73 20.04 5.27 -18.87
N ILE A 74 21.38 5.34 -18.98
CA ILE A 74 22.29 5.29 -17.83
C ILE A 74 22.10 6.56 -16.98
N PRO A 75 21.80 6.44 -15.67
CA PRO A 75 21.37 7.56 -14.85
C PRO A 75 22.51 8.47 -14.35
N CYS A 76 23.77 8.13 -14.63
CA CYS A 76 24.93 8.81 -14.08
C CYS A 76 26.07 8.98 -15.11
N PRO A 77 26.85 10.08 -15.03
CA PRO A 77 28.10 10.20 -15.77
C PRO A 77 29.16 9.23 -15.20
N ASP A 78 30.09 8.78 -16.04
CA ASP A 78 31.21 7.90 -15.68
C ASP A 78 30.80 6.54 -15.07
N ALA A 79 29.66 6.01 -15.50
CA ALA A 79 29.23 4.67 -15.14
C ALA A 79 30.24 3.61 -15.57
N LYS A 80 30.56 2.69 -14.65
CA LYS A 80 31.34 1.50 -14.98
C LYS A 80 30.39 0.39 -15.39
N GLN A 81 30.38 0.03 -16.67
CA GLN A 81 29.69 -1.17 -17.13
C GLN A 81 30.37 -2.41 -16.54
N VAL A 82 29.56 -3.33 -16.02
CA VAL A 82 30.01 -4.56 -15.37
C VAL A 82 29.17 -5.68 -15.96
N ASP A 83 29.81 -6.78 -16.37
CA ASP A 83 29.10 -7.96 -16.85
C ASP A 83 28.12 -8.46 -15.77
N PRO A 84 26.90 -8.92 -16.12
CA PRO A 84 25.96 -9.44 -15.14
C PRO A 84 26.54 -10.49 -14.17
N HIS A 85 27.54 -11.27 -14.61
CA HIS A 85 28.21 -12.27 -13.77
C HIS A 85 29.26 -11.69 -12.82
N ASP A 86 29.81 -10.51 -13.13
CA ASP A 86 30.79 -9.81 -12.29
C ASP A 86 30.12 -8.84 -11.29
N MET A 87 28.79 -8.73 -11.34
CA MET A 87 28.05 -7.86 -10.45
C MET A 87 28.04 -8.44 -9.02
N PRO A 88 28.46 -7.67 -7.99
CA PRO A 88 28.48 -8.17 -6.63
C PRO A 88 27.06 -8.55 -6.17
N PRO A 89 26.91 -9.62 -5.36
CA PRO A 89 25.59 -10.04 -4.88
C PRO A 89 24.93 -8.91 -4.09
N ILE A 90 23.77 -8.46 -4.59
CA ILE A 90 22.98 -7.42 -3.93
C ILE A 90 22.49 -7.98 -2.59
N ARG A 91 22.81 -7.30 -1.49
CA ARG A 91 22.24 -7.70 -0.19
C ARG A 91 20.72 -7.55 -0.25
N PRO A 92 19.94 -8.48 0.32
CA PRO A 92 18.47 -8.42 0.29
C PRO A 92 17.87 -7.08 0.77
N ALA A 93 18.57 -6.37 1.68
CA ALA A 93 18.16 -5.07 2.17
C ALA A 93 18.21 -3.93 1.12
N TYR A 94 18.99 -4.08 0.05
CA TYR A 94 19.14 -3.10 -1.04
C TYR A 94 18.35 -3.47 -2.29
N LEU A 95 17.72 -4.65 -2.32
CA LEU A 95 16.80 -4.98 -3.39
C LEU A 95 15.53 -4.13 -3.22
N PRO A 96 15.07 -3.43 -4.27
CA PRO A 96 13.72 -2.88 -4.24
C PRO A 96 12.76 -4.04 -3.94
N ARG A 97 11.88 -3.83 -2.95
CA ARG A 97 10.90 -4.87 -2.59
C ARG A 97 10.10 -5.24 -3.85
N PRO A 98 9.71 -6.51 -4.06
CA PRO A 98 9.08 -6.97 -5.30
C PRO A 98 7.92 -6.09 -5.77
N HIS A 99 7.12 -5.57 -4.83
CA HIS A 99 6.02 -4.65 -5.11
C HIS A 99 6.49 -3.29 -5.67
N ALA A 100 7.55 -2.71 -5.13
CA ALA A 100 8.10 -1.44 -5.62
C ALA A 100 8.68 -1.59 -7.04
N TRP A 101 9.32 -2.74 -7.32
CA TRP A 101 9.83 -3.04 -8.65
C TRP A 101 8.72 -3.23 -9.68
N GLN A 102 7.65 -3.96 -9.33
CA GLN A 102 6.51 -4.15 -10.22
C GLN A 102 5.76 -2.85 -10.50
N ILE A 103 5.60 -1.97 -9.50
CA ILE A 103 5.05 -0.63 -9.70
C ILE A 103 5.94 0.17 -10.64
N PHE A 104 7.25 0.19 -10.40
CA PHE A 104 8.20 0.93 -11.25
C PHE A 104 8.13 0.44 -12.71
N GLN A 105 8.13 -0.88 -12.94
CA GLN A 105 7.98 -1.44 -14.29
C GLN A 105 6.62 -1.08 -14.92
N THR A 106 5.54 -1.11 -14.14
CA THR A 106 4.19 -0.75 -14.60
C THR A 106 4.13 0.73 -14.96
N GLN A 107 4.78 1.61 -14.20
CA GLN A 107 4.89 3.05 -14.49
C GLN A 107 5.73 3.34 -15.75
N GLN A 108 6.70 2.48 -16.08
CA GLN A 108 7.53 2.62 -17.29
C GLN A 108 6.87 2.02 -18.54
N ASP A 109 5.78 1.25 -18.42
CA ASP A 109 5.06 0.68 -19.57
C ASP A 109 4.31 1.78 -20.36
N PRO A 110 4.66 2.02 -21.65
CA PRO A 110 3.99 3.02 -22.47
C PRO A 110 2.49 2.75 -22.66
N ASN A 111 2.04 1.51 -22.46
CA ASN A 111 0.65 1.09 -22.61
C ASN A 111 -0.12 1.03 -21.28
N ASN A 112 0.50 1.41 -20.16
CA ASN A 112 -0.19 1.54 -18.89
C ASN A 112 -1.33 2.58 -19.01
N PRO A 113 -2.57 2.27 -18.59
CA PRO A 113 -3.70 3.19 -18.62
C PRO A 113 -3.40 4.60 -18.08
N TYR A 114 -2.57 4.73 -17.04
CA TYR A 114 -2.18 6.03 -16.51
C TYR A 114 -1.35 6.85 -17.50
N ASN A 115 -0.35 6.22 -18.14
CA ASN A 115 0.51 6.85 -19.13
C ASN A 115 -0.25 7.21 -20.43
N LEU A 116 -1.27 6.43 -20.78
CA LEU A 116 -2.15 6.72 -21.92
C LEU A 116 -2.99 7.99 -21.70
N VAL A 117 -3.44 8.24 -20.46
CA VAL A 117 -4.18 9.46 -20.11
C VAL A 117 -3.28 10.69 -20.22
N ASP A 118 -2.05 10.63 -19.71
CA ASP A 118 -1.09 11.73 -19.83
C ASP A 118 -0.74 12.02 -21.29
N ARG A 119 -0.51 10.98 -22.11
CA ARG A 119 -0.32 11.16 -23.55
C ARG A 119 -1.53 11.75 -24.25
N ALA A 120 -2.74 11.33 -23.89
CA ALA A 120 -3.96 11.89 -24.46
C ALA A 120 -4.13 13.37 -24.09
N ARG A 121 -3.69 13.77 -22.89
CA ARG A 121 -3.64 15.18 -22.47
C ARG A 121 -2.62 15.96 -23.29
N GLU A 122 -1.39 15.46 -23.43
CA GLU A 122 -0.34 16.11 -24.22
C GLU A 122 -0.76 16.30 -25.69
N VAL A 123 -1.40 15.29 -26.31
CA VAL A 123 -1.92 15.41 -27.69
C VAL A 123 -3.02 16.46 -27.78
N ARG A 124 -3.90 16.54 -26.77
CA ARG A 124 -4.97 17.55 -26.74
C ARG A 124 -4.42 18.96 -26.57
N GLU A 125 -3.41 19.14 -25.73
CA GLU A 125 -2.73 20.41 -25.51
C GLU A 125 -1.91 20.83 -26.74
N ALA A 126 -1.22 19.90 -27.40
CA ALA A 126 -0.49 20.15 -28.63
C ALA A 126 -1.41 20.45 -29.83
N ALA A 127 -2.64 19.92 -29.82
CA ALA A 127 -3.66 20.20 -30.82
C ALA A 127 -4.51 21.45 -30.51
N ALA A 128 -4.32 22.08 -29.35
CA ALA A 128 -5.05 23.29 -29.00
C ALA A 128 -4.51 24.48 -29.81
N PRO A 129 -5.37 25.27 -30.49
CA PRO A 129 -4.94 26.50 -31.14
C PRO A 129 -4.42 27.51 -30.09
N PRO A 130 -3.47 28.39 -30.45
CA PRO A 130 -2.95 29.39 -29.53
C PRO A 130 -4.09 30.26 -28.99
N PRO A 131 -4.01 30.70 -27.72
CA PRO A 131 -5.10 31.40 -27.06
C PRO A 131 -5.41 32.70 -27.80
N GLN A 132 -6.61 32.78 -28.38
CA GLN A 132 -7.18 34.05 -28.80
C GLN A 132 -7.68 34.79 -27.57
N GLU A 133 -6.95 35.84 -27.17
CA GLU A 133 -7.51 36.89 -26.33
C GLU A 133 -8.71 37.49 -27.07
N ASN A 134 -9.95 37.19 -26.66
CA ASN A 134 -10.97 38.20 -26.41
C ASN A 134 -12.38 37.69 -26.08
N HIS A 135 -12.98 38.41 -25.13
CA HIS A 135 -14.41 38.71 -24.95
C HIS A 135 -15.31 37.64 -24.32
N ARG A 136 -15.52 37.85 -23.01
CA ARG A 136 -16.49 37.19 -22.13
C ARG A 136 -17.89 37.79 -22.33
N PRO A 137 -18.91 37.02 -22.74
CA PRO A 137 -20.30 37.42 -22.57
C PRO A 137 -20.76 37.06 -21.15
N ALA A 138 -21.52 37.95 -20.52
CA ALA A 138 -22.15 37.71 -19.23
C ALA A 138 -23.28 36.69 -19.35
N LEU A 139 -23.22 35.63 -18.54
CA LEU A 139 -24.31 34.66 -18.34
C LEU A 139 -25.19 35.07 -17.15
N PRO A 140 -26.50 34.77 -17.17
CA PRO A 140 -27.44 35.13 -16.10
C PRO A 140 -27.26 34.27 -14.85
N PRO A 141 -27.71 34.73 -13.67
CA PRO A 141 -27.52 34.03 -12.41
C PRO A 141 -28.36 32.75 -12.35
N ILE A 142 -27.70 31.60 -12.22
CA ILE A 142 -28.34 30.31 -11.95
C ILE A 142 -28.65 30.26 -10.45
N SER A 143 -29.94 30.08 -10.18
CA SER A 143 -30.55 29.88 -8.87
C SER A 143 -29.95 28.67 -8.15
N ALA A 144 -29.81 28.80 -6.82
CA ALA A 144 -29.08 27.94 -5.90
C ALA A 144 -29.27 26.43 -6.10
N ALA A 145 -28.13 25.74 -6.15
CA ALA A 145 -28.01 24.29 -5.97
C ALA A 145 -28.28 23.90 -4.50
N PRO A 146 -28.73 22.66 -4.25
CA PRO A 146 -29.17 22.21 -2.93
C PRO A 146 -28.01 22.09 -1.95
N GLU A 147 -28.33 22.32 -0.69
CA GLU A 147 -27.45 22.34 0.47
C GLU A 147 -26.51 21.13 0.50
N THR A 148 -25.21 21.42 0.40
CA THR A 148 -24.13 20.51 0.73
C THR A 148 -24.32 20.07 2.17
N THR A 149 -24.64 18.81 2.40
CA THR A 149 -24.69 18.16 3.71
C THR A 149 -23.31 18.30 4.34
N THR A 150 -23.15 19.35 5.12
CA THR A 150 -21.90 19.60 5.85
C THR A 150 -21.84 18.52 6.92
N PRO A 151 -20.76 17.72 6.99
CA PRO A 151 -20.65 16.70 8.01
C PRO A 151 -20.78 17.34 9.40
N PRO A 152 -21.40 16.66 10.37
CA PRO A 152 -21.60 17.19 11.71
C PRO A 152 -20.24 17.60 12.30
N ARG A 153 -20.10 18.89 12.64
CA ARG A 153 -18.95 19.40 13.39
C ARG A 153 -19.16 19.10 14.86
N LEU A 154 -18.27 18.30 15.44
CA LEU A 154 -18.24 18.02 16.86
C LEU A 154 -17.60 19.20 17.59
N ASP A 155 -18.15 19.60 18.73
CA ASP A 155 -17.50 20.60 19.59
C ASP A 155 -16.30 20.01 20.37
N ASP A 156 -15.47 20.85 21.00
CA ASP A 156 -14.28 20.37 21.72
C ASP A 156 -14.60 19.44 22.89
N ALA A 157 -15.79 19.55 23.50
CA ALA A 157 -16.22 18.67 24.57
C ALA A 157 -16.69 17.32 24.02
N GLU A 158 -17.46 17.33 22.94
CA GLU A 158 -17.86 16.14 22.19
C GLU A 158 -16.67 15.39 21.60
N LEU A 159 -15.65 16.10 21.11
CA LEU A 159 -14.40 15.50 20.63
C LEU A 159 -13.59 14.86 21.74
N ARG A 160 -13.51 15.51 22.91
CA ARG A 160 -12.90 14.92 24.11
C ARG A 160 -13.66 13.67 24.53
N ASP A 161 -14.99 13.73 24.57
CA ASP A 161 -15.84 12.60 24.93
C ASP A 161 -15.75 11.49 23.89
N LEU A 162 -15.67 11.80 22.60
CA LEU A 162 -15.47 10.81 21.54
C LEU A 162 -14.10 10.15 21.67
N ALA A 163 -13.04 10.92 21.91
CA ALA A 163 -11.70 10.39 22.17
C ALA A 163 -11.68 9.52 23.44
N LEU A 164 -12.42 9.92 24.48
CA LEU A 164 -12.55 9.17 25.73
C LEU A 164 -13.35 7.88 25.51
N ILE A 165 -14.47 7.93 24.78
CA ILE A 165 -15.29 6.77 24.43
C ILE A 165 -14.50 5.82 23.56
N VAL A 166 -13.78 6.32 22.55
CA VAL A 166 -12.90 5.51 21.70
C VAL A 166 -11.76 4.90 22.51
N GLY A 167 -11.18 5.61 23.48
CA GLY A 167 -10.18 5.08 24.40
C GLY A 167 -10.72 4.04 25.39
N LEU A 168 -11.93 4.23 25.92
CA LEU A 168 -12.56 3.39 26.94
C LEU A 168 -13.29 2.16 26.40
N SER A 169 -13.78 2.22 25.15
CA SER A 169 -14.49 1.12 24.49
C SER A 169 -13.57 0.07 23.89
N GLN A 170 -12.26 0.26 23.95
CA GLN A 170 -11.31 -0.74 23.50
C GLN A 170 -11.01 -1.73 24.61
N ASP A 171 -11.17 -3.02 24.32
CA ASP A 171 -10.74 -4.13 25.19
C ASP A 171 -9.19 -4.24 25.29
N ARG A 172 -8.44 -3.42 24.53
CA ARG A 172 -6.98 -3.40 24.48
C ARG A 172 -6.44 -1.98 24.38
N LEU A 173 -5.15 -1.82 24.69
CA LEU A 173 -4.42 -0.59 24.38
C LEU A 173 -4.49 -0.31 22.87
N PRO A 174 -4.69 0.95 22.45
CA PRO A 174 -4.69 1.33 21.05
C PRO A 174 -3.43 0.83 20.36
N ALA A 175 -3.59 0.26 19.18
CA ALA A 175 -2.45 -0.15 18.39
C ALA A 175 -1.91 1.07 17.66
N GLY A 176 -0.63 1.39 17.84
CA GLY A 176 -0.09 2.63 17.33
C GLY A 176 1.30 2.52 16.74
N PHE A 177 1.60 3.46 15.85
CA PHE A 177 2.95 3.72 15.42
C PHE A 177 3.65 4.52 16.51
N GLU A 178 4.57 3.86 17.21
CA GLU A 178 5.45 4.53 18.16
C GLU A 178 6.29 5.60 17.42
N PRO A 179 6.59 6.73 18.07
CA PRO A 179 7.42 7.75 17.48
C PRO A 179 8.84 7.17 17.27
N GLY A 180 9.31 7.16 16.02
CA GLY A 180 10.69 6.79 15.69
C GLY A 180 11.73 7.73 16.35
N PRO A 181 13.04 7.60 16.05
CA PRO A 181 14.07 8.46 16.65
C PRO A 181 13.88 9.96 16.42
N GLN A 182 13.04 10.35 15.45
CA GLN A 182 12.66 11.73 15.14
C GLN A 182 11.33 12.18 15.80
N ARG A 183 10.73 11.36 16.67
CA ARG A 183 9.55 11.58 17.56
C ARG A 183 8.58 12.72 17.21
N ALA A 184 8.14 12.83 15.96
CA ALA A 184 7.30 13.97 15.58
C ALA A 184 5.79 13.66 15.72
N LEU A 185 5.41 12.40 15.48
CA LEU A 185 4.01 11.99 15.38
C LEU A 185 3.79 10.64 16.07
N ARG A 186 2.72 10.59 16.87
CA ARG A 186 2.11 9.36 17.40
C ARG A 186 0.79 9.14 16.69
N VAL A 187 0.59 7.94 16.15
CA VAL A 187 -0.65 7.56 15.46
C VAL A 187 -1.20 6.32 16.13
N ASP A 188 -2.45 6.37 16.61
CA ASP A 188 -3.13 5.27 17.27
C ASP A 188 -4.40 4.89 16.50
N PHE A 189 -4.72 3.60 16.45
CA PHE A 189 -5.92 3.05 15.81
C PHE A 189 -6.84 2.38 16.83
N ALA A 190 -8.14 2.49 16.56
CA ALA A 190 -9.20 2.03 17.42
C ALA A 190 -10.41 1.52 16.63
N HIS A 191 -11.20 0.64 17.23
CA HIS A 191 -12.53 0.29 16.75
C HIS A 191 -13.57 0.67 17.81
N SER A 192 -14.69 1.23 17.38
CA SER A 192 -15.83 1.54 18.25
C SER A 192 -17.13 1.16 17.55
N ARG A 193 -17.81 0.13 18.07
CA ARG A 193 -19.11 -0.33 17.55
C ARG A 193 -20.19 0.76 17.60
N ALA A 194 -20.17 1.59 18.64
CA ALA A 194 -21.15 2.68 18.78
C ALA A 194 -20.92 3.78 17.74
N PHE A 195 -19.66 4.15 17.50
CA PHE A 195 -19.32 5.10 16.46
C PHE A 195 -19.65 4.55 15.07
N GLU A 196 -19.30 3.28 14.80
CA GLU A 196 -19.63 2.61 13.55
C GLU A 196 -21.15 2.60 13.29
N ALA A 197 -21.97 2.28 14.30
CA ALA A 197 -23.43 2.29 14.16
C ALA A 197 -23.97 3.68 13.79
N ARG A 198 -23.50 4.74 14.47
CA ARG A 198 -23.86 6.13 14.15
C ARG A 198 -23.41 6.54 12.75
N LEU A 199 -22.22 6.13 12.34
CA LEU A 199 -21.69 6.47 11.02
C LEU A 199 -22.51 5.76 9.91
N ARG A 200 -22.93 4.51 10.14
CA ARG A 200 -23.84 3.77 9.24
C ARG A 200 -25.21 4.42 9.10
N GLU A 201 -25.71 5.15 10.10
CA GLU A 201 -26.95 5.92 9.98
C GLU A 201 -26.83 7.11 9.02
N HIS A 202 -25.61 7.64 8.84
CA HIS A 202 -25.34 8.80 7.98
C HIS A 202 -25.02 8.40 6.54
N PHE A 203 -24.53 7.17 6.33
CA PHE A 203 -24.23 6.67 5.01
C PHE A 203 -25.38 5.86 4.44
N THR A 204 -25.65 6.04 3.15
CA THR A 204 -26.69 5.32 2.42
C THR A 204 -26.25 3.94 1.93
N ASP A 205 -24.96 3.61 2.01
CA ASP A 205 -24.44 2.33 1.53
C ASP A 205 -24.53 1.22 2.60
N PRO A 206 -25.39 0.20 2.43
CA PRO A 206 -25.47 -0.92 3.36
C PRO A 206 -24.23 -1.83 3.30
N ALA A 207 -23.40 -1.73 2.25
CA ALA A 207 -22.21 -2.56 2.05
C ALA A 207 -20.94 -1.99 2.71
N LEU A 208 -21.05 -0.95 3.52
CA LEU A 208 -19.93 -0.42 4.30
C LEU A 208 -19.32 -1.52 5.17
N GLY A 209 -18.01 -1.71 5.03
CA GLY A 209 -17.26 -2.59 5.89
C GLY A 209 -17.01 -1.98 7.27
N PRO A 210 -16.09 -2.55 8.04
CA PRO A 210 -15.86 -2.10 9.41
C PRO A 210 -15.17 -0.73 9.42
N VAL A 211 -15.46 0.05 10.47
CA VAL A 211 -14.98 1.43 10.61
C VAL A 211 -13.87 1.48 11.66
N VAL A 212 -12.69 1.96 11.25
CA VAL A 212 -11.55 2.18 12.15
C VAL A 212 -11.42 3.67 12.41
N VAL A 213 -11.30 4.05 13.68
CA VAL A 213 -10.98 5.42 14.10
C VAL A 213 -9.48 5.52 14.28
N PHE A 214 -8.89 6.62 13.84
CA PHE A 214 -7.47 6.90 14.07
C PHE A 214 -7.30 8.27 14.72
N SER A 215 -6.36 8.36 15.64
CA SER A 215 -5.94 9.61 16.26
C SER A 215 -4.47 9.86 16.01
N VAL A 216 -4.12 11.11 15.73
CA VAL A 216 -2.75 11.56 15.54
C VAL A 216 -2.47 12.65 16.57
N ARG A 217 -1.32 12.56 17.22
CA ARG A 217 -0.79 13.61 18.07
C ARG A 217 0.59 14.00 17.59
N ALA A 218 0.79 15.29 17.38
CA ALA A 218 2.10 15.85 17.12
C ALA A 218 2.84 16.11 18.43
N GLU A 219 4.01 15.47 18.59
CA GLU A 219 4.97 15.75 19.67
C GLU A 219 6.04 16.77 19.23
N ALA A 220 6.08 17.05 17.93
CA ALA A 220 6.82 18.15 17.32
C ALA A 220 6.14 18.51 16.00
N ALA A 221 6.36 19.74 15.52
CA ALA A 221 5.79 20.18 14.25
C ALA A 221 6.17 19.23 13.11
N SER A 222 5.18 18.71 12.39
CA SER A 222 5.38 17.67 11.39
C SER A 222 4.27 17.61 10.36
N ASP A 223 4.61 17.19 9.15
CA ASP A 223 3.61 16.93 8.12
C ASP A 223 2.97 15.55 8.32
N PHE A 224 1.65 15.53 8.45
CA PHE A 224 0.85 14.32 8.49
C PHE A 224 0.02 14.15 7.22
N ARG A 225 0.17 12.99 6.58
CA ARG A 225 -0.68 12.53 5.48
C ARG A 225 -1.29 11.19 5.87
N ALA A 226 -2.59 11.03 5.64
CA ALA A 226 -3.32 9.80 5.96
C ALA A 226 -3.21 8.75 4.82
N ASN A 227 -1.98 8.46 4.37
CA ASN A 227 -1.67 7.51 3.30
C ASN A 227 -1.59 6.06 3.83
N PHE A 228 -2.58 5.64 4.61
CA PHE A 228 -2.60 4.32 5.23
C PHE A 228 -2.78 3.22 4.19
N THR A 229 -2.17 2.05 4.41
CA THR A 229 -2.47 0.84 3.64
C THR A 229 -2.76 -0.31 4.60
N PHE A 230 -3.90 -0.97 4.42
CA PHE A 230 -4.34 -2.11 5.22
C PHE A 230 -4.15 -3.39 4.42
N VAL A 231 -3.53 -4.40 5.04
CA VAL A 231 -3.29 -5.72 4.44
C VAL A 231 -3.76 -6.82 5.37
N GLN A 232 -4.66 -7.67 4.88
CA GLN A 232 -5.13 -8.86 5.59
C GLN A 232 -5.28 -10.03 4.60
N GLY A 233 -4.42 -11.04 4.74
CA GLY A 233 -4.38 -12.16 3.79
C GLY A 233 -4.10 -11.69 2.36
N HIS A 234 -5.05 -11.90 1.46
CA HIS A 234 -4.99 -11.49 0.04
C HIS A 234 -5.65 -10.13 -0.22
N VAL A 235 -6.13 -9.45 0.81
CA VAL A 235 -6.75 -8.13 0.72
C VAL A 235 -5.68 -7.07 0.99
N ALA A 236 -5.45 -6.20 0.02
CA ALA A 236 -4.75 -4.93 0.20
C ALA A 236 -5.71 -3.79 -0.11
N TYR A 237 -5.75 -2.78 0.75
CA TYR A 237 -6.65 -1.65 0.63
C TYR A 237 -5.96 -0.34 1.01
N HIS A 238 -6.14 0.67 0.17
CA HIS A 238 -5.63 2.02 0.34
C HIS A 238 -6.82 2.98 0.22
N PRO A 239 -7.33 3.54 1.33
CA PRO A 239 -8.47 4.44 1.28
C PRO A 239 -8.10 5.72 0.53
N ASP A 240 -8.98 6.17 -0.35
CA ASP A 240 -8.79 7.43 -1.08
C ASP A 240 -9.05 8.62 -0.13
N PRO A 241 -8.04 9.48 0.14
CA PRO A 241 -8.23 10.65 1.00
C PRO A 241 -9.17 11.71 0.38
N GLY A 242 -9.48 11.62 -0.91
CA GLY A 242 -10.47 12.46 -1.59
C GLY A 242 -11.92 11.97 -1.45
N ASP A 243 -12.12 10.74 -0.97
CA ASP A 243 -13.44 10.12 -0.79
C ASP A 243 -13.81 10.08 0.70
N SER A 244 -14.75 10.95 1.09
CA SER A 244 -15.22 11.03 2.48
C SER A 244 -15.96 9.78 2.96
N GLN A 245 -16.40 8.90 2.06
CA GLN A 245 -16.98 7.61 2.43
C GLN A 245 -15.90 6.59 2.82
N GLN A 246 -14.65 6.80 2.41
CA GLN A 246 -13.52 5.92 2.75
C GLN A 246 -12.66 6.49 3.86
N LEU A 247 -12.47 7.81 3.88
CA LEU A 247 -11.63 8.51 4.86
C LEU A 247 -12.25 9.86 5.21
N GLY A 248 -12.55 10.07 6.50
CA GLY A 248 -13.08 11.34 7.00
C GLY A 248 -12.27 11.89 8.15
N ILE A 249 -12.17 13.22 8.23
CA ILE A 249 -11.56 13.94 9.35
C ILE A 249 -12.68 14.48 10.25
N LEU A 250 -12.64 14.10 11.52
CA LEU A 250 -13.59 14.52 12.55
C LEU A 250 -13.10 15.77 13.27
N ALA A 251 -11.79 15.88 13.50
CA ALA A 251 -11.14 17.04 14.09
C ALA A 251 -9.73 17.24 13.57
N GLY A 252 -9.29 18.50 13.54
CA GLY A 252 -8.01 18.91 12.97
C GLY A 252 -8.05 18.98 11.44
N ALA A 253 -6.87 19.00 10.82
CA ALA A 253 -6.71 19.03 9.37
C ALA A 253 -5.47 18.25 8.93
N LEU A 254 -5.54 17.60 7.76
CA LEU A 254 -4.37 16.97 7.15
C LEU A 254 -3.34 18.03 6.73
N GLY A 255 -2.06 17.66 6.67
CA GLY A 255 -0.97 18.57 6.34
C GLY A 255 -0.06 18.81 7.55
N THR A 256 0.46 20.03 7.67
CA THR A 256 1.37 20.40 8.76
C THR A 256 0.59 20.51 10.08
N LEU A 257 0.97 19.68 11.04
CA LEU A 257 0.51 19.72 12.43
C LEU A 257 1.55 20.47 13.27
N ALA A 258 1.12 21.44 14.07
CA ALA A 258 1.96 22.11 15.04
C ALA A 258 2.25 21.20 16.25
N ASP A 259 3.25 21.56 17.06
CA ASP A 259 3.52 20.85 18.31
C ASP A 259 2.29 20.88 19.23
N GLY A 260 1.88 19.71 19.71
CA GLY A 260 0.69 19.53 20.53
C GLY A 260 -0.62 19.43 19.75
N ASP A 261 -0.62 19.60 18.42
CA ASP A 261 -1.83 19.45 17.61
C ASP A 261 -2.34 18.01 17.65
N HIS A 262 -3.67 17.92 17.56
CA HIS A 262 -4.40 16.67 17.54
C HIS A 262 -5.24 16.59 16.27
N LEU A 263 -5.21 15.44 15.63
CA LEU A 263 -6.08 15.11 14.51
C LEU A 263 -6.84 13.83 14.84
N LEU A 264 -8.13 13.81 14.53
CA LEU A 264 -8.99 12.66 14.70
C LEU A 264 -9.72 12.39 13.38
N GLY A 265 -9.72 11.14 12.93
CA GLY A 265 -10.41 10.74 11.72
C GLY A 265 -10.92 9.31 11.78
N TYR A 266 -11.63 8.92 10.74
CA TYR A 266 -12.10 7.56 10.54
C TYR A 266 -11.74 7.04 9.15
N LEU A 267 -11.69 5.72 9.03
CA LEU A 267 -11.39 4.96 7.84
C LEU A 267 -12.45 3.86 7.71
N VAL A 268 -13.06 3.73 6.54
CA VAL A 268 -13.95 2.61 6.23
C VAL A 268 -13.17 1.58 5.45
N LEU A 269 -13.08 0.37 5.99
CA LEU A 269 -12.39 -0.74 5.36
C LEU A 269 -13.35 -1.55 4.47
N PRO A 270 -12.84 -2.36 3.52
CA PRO A 270 -13.68 -3.27 2.76
C PRO A 270 -14.39 -4.27 3.67
N ALA A 271 -15.64 -4.63 3.33
CA ALA A 271 -16.46 -5.57 4.12
C ALA A 271 -15.82 -6.96 4.33
N LYS A 272 -14.87 -7.33 3.49
CA LYS A 272 -14.09 -8.58 3.59
C LYS A 272 -12.97 -8.54 4.64
N VAL A 273 -12.67 -7.38 5.22
CA VAL A 273 -11.69 -7.26 6.30
C VAL A 273 -12.36 -7.63 7.62
N ASP A 274 -11.78 -8.61 8.32
CA ASP A 274 -12.22 -9.04 9.65
C ASP A 274 -11.31 -8.42 10.72
N LEU A 275 -11.83 -7.46 11.48
CA LEU A 275 -11.06 -6.76 12.52
C LEU A 275 -10.67 -7.65 13.72
N SER A 276 -11.25 -8.85 13.85
CA SER A 276 -10.83 -9.82 14.87
C SER A 276 -9.52 -10.53 14.53
N GLN A 277 -9.16 -10.54 13.25
CA GLN A 277 -7.91 -11.12 12.75
C GLN A 277 -6.81 -10.07 12.66
N PRO A 278 -5.53 -10.48 12.79
CA PRO A 278 -4.41 -9.58 12.56
C PRO A 278 -4.49 -8.90 11.19
N THR A 279 -4.35 -7.59 11.18
CA THR A 279 -4.32 -6.72 10.00
C THR A 279 -3.03 -5.94 10.03
N ASP A 280 -2.23 -6.02 8.97
CA ASP A 280 -1.04 -5.19 8.84
C ASP A 280 -1.45 -3.80 8.36
N VAL A 281 -1.03 -2.77 9.11
CA VAL A 281 -1.23 -1.37 8.75
C VAL A 281 0.11 -0.77 8.40
N TYR A 282 0.19 -0.16 7.23
CA TYR A 282 1.34 0.58 6.75
C TYR A 282 1.02 2.07 6.73
N TRP A 283 1.99 2.87 7.14
CA TRP A 283 1.95 4.32 7.09
C TRP A 283 3.34 4.84 6.79
N ASN A 284 3.50 5.54 5.67
CA ASN A 284 4.81 5.86 5.11
C ASN A 284 5.69 4.60 4.97
N ASP A 285 6.86 4.57 5.62
CA ASP A 285 7.81 3.47 5.65
C ASP A 285 7.62 2.52 6.84
N ARG A 286 6.61 2.75 7.68
CA ARG A 286 6.36 2.01 8.92
C ARG A 286 5.28 0.95 8.73
N ARG A 287 5.37 -0.11 9.54
CA ARG A 287 4.38 -1.19 9.62
C ARG A 287 4.08 -1.53 11.08
N ILE A 288 2.80 -1.74 11.39
CA ILE A 288 2.34 -2.40 12.61
C ILE A 288 1.36 -3.52 12.24
N SER A 289 1.19 -4.51 13.11
CA SER A 289 0.17 -5.55 12.96
C SER A 289 -0.82 -5.43 14.10
N VAL A 290 -2.11 -5.29 13.78
CA VAL A 290 -3.15 -4.90 14.75
C VAL A 290 -4.34 -5.85 14.66
N ALA A 291 -4.92 -6.20 15.81
CA ALA A 291 -6.21 -6.89 15.90
C ALA A 291 -7.11 -6.03 16.77
N LEU A 292 -8.14 -5.42 16.14
CA LEU A 292 -8.96 -4.35 16.72
C LEU A 292 -10.24 -4.87 17.40
N LEU A 293 -10.63 -6.12 17.14
CA LEU A 293 -11.71 -6.82 17.82
C LEU A 293 -11.22 -8.12 18.48
N ARG A 294 -11.96 -8.60 19.48
CA ARG A 294 -11.85 -9.95 20.06
C ARG A 294 -13.13 -10.73 19.83
#